data_AF-A0A8S1NLY8-F1
#
_entry.id   AF-A0A8S1NLY8-F1
#
_cell.length_a   1.000
_cell.length_b   1.000
_cell.length_c   1.000
_cell.angle_alpha   90.00
_cell.angle_beta   90.00
_cell.angle_gamma   90.00
#
_symmetry.space_group_name_H-M   'P 1'
#
loop_
_entity.id
_entity.type
_entity.pdbx_description
1 polymer ?
#
loop_
_entity_poly.entity_id
_entity_poly.type
_entity_poly.pdbx_seq_one_letter_code
_entity_poly.pdbx_strand_id
1 'polypeptide(L)'
;MLTFQIQYPLAFGEAMYICGNFQELGNWNPMQAKRMQWCEGDTWMLTVDISLTALEEQDFEYKYFFSEFDSPSNIEWEMGPNRIVRTTENIIITDIWNHRKILFQCYNPKKYAMFISGSSYDLGMFKRRISMKQKEDISYLRILVNVLEEREIRYQFHLINKRHYTSPLQQLTLTNTNGYYKNYLVVFCEGLEQIKRSIYQLDKHICYGYVPANQNDFNSLKKANLNTIIEFQNSQGLSSNSIKKDDFTYFTVNICGNQDQNYFQRLYSFIQLLIQKYNIIYVCNNSLSHLRKYLQVYQKIIISQ
;
A
#
# COMPACT_ATOMS: atom_id res chain seq x y z
N MET A 1 -5.12 -16.33 28.83
CA MET A 1 -3.70 -16.04 29.18
C MET A 1 -2.94 -15.34 28.05
N LEU A 2 -2.39 -14.16 28.35
CA LEU A 2 -1.45 -13.43 27.48
C LEU A 2 -0.07 -13.39 28.16
N THR A 3 0.98 -13.75 27.44
CA THR A 3 2.36 -13.67 27.95
C THR A 3 3.14 -12.59 27.20
N PHE A 4 3.59 -11.58 27.92
CA PHE A 4 4.37 -10.46 27.42
C PHE A 4 5.85 -10.71 27.67
N GLN A 5 6.67 -10.42 26.67
CA GLN A 5 8.12 -10.52 26.72
C GLN A 5 8.71 -9.27 26.08
N ILE A 6 9.61 -8.56 26.77
CA ILE A 6 10.33 -7.42 26.19
C ILE A 6 11.80 -7.49 26.58
N GLN A 7 12.69 -7.31 25.61
CA GLN A 7 14.12 -7.22 25.88
C GLN A 7 14.52 -5.75 26.01
N TYR A 8 15.03 -5.36 27.18
CA TYR A 8 15.54 -4.01 27.42
C TYR A 8 16.48 -4.00 28.64
N PRO A 9 17.75 -3.59 28.47
CA PRO A 9 18.68 -3.48 29.58
C PRO A 9 18.28 -2.31 30.48
N LEU A 10 18.25 -2.55 31.79
CA LEU A 10 17.95 -1.56 32.82
C LEU A 10 19.08 -1.51 33.85
N ALA A 11 19.21 -0.37 34.52
CA ALA A 11 20.19 -0.23 35.58
C ALA A 11 19.79 -1.05 36.82
N PHE A 12 20.78 -1.34 37.66
CA PHE A 12 20.49 -1.96 38.96
C PHE A 12 19.58 -1.04 39.79
N GLY A 13 18.52 -1.62 40.35
CA GLY A 13 17.50 -0.87 41.11
C GLY A 13 16.30 -0.43 40.28
N GLU A 14 16.32 -0.62 38.96
CA GLU A 14 15.18 -0.39 38.08
C GLU A 14 14.45 -1.69 37.72
N ALA A 15 13.18 -1.58 37.35
CA ALA A 15 12.39 -2.68 36.83
C ALA A 15 11.50 -2.24 35.67
N MET A 16 11.19 -3.20 34.80
CA MET A 16 10.19 -3.01 33.74
C MET A 16 8.79 -3.21 34.31
N TYR A 17 7.88 -2.34 33.93
CA TYR A 17 6.46 -2.39 34.26
C TYR A 17 5.62 -2.35 32.99
N ILE A 18 4.43 -2.93 33.07
CA ILE A 18 3.39 -2.87 32.05
C ILE A 18 2.09 -2.36 32.65
N CYS A 19 1.49 -1.39 31.98
CA CYS A 19 0.23 -0.75 32.37
C CYS A 19 -0.71 -0.69 31.16
N GLY A 20 -2.03 -0.75 31.39
CA GLY A 20 -2.99 -0.85 30.30
C GLY A 20 -4.43 -0.61 30.73
N ASN A 21 -5.36 -0.69 29.78
CA ASN A 21 -6.78 -0.40 30.01
C ASN A 21 -7.52 -1.47 30.81
N PHE A 22 -6.95 -2.66 30.98
CA PHE A 22 -7.51 -3.74 31.78
C PHE A 22 -7.11 -3.62 33.26
N GLN A 23 -7.99 -4.08 34.16
CA GLN A 23 -7.73 -4.05 35.61
C GLN A 23 -6.50 -4.88 35.99
N GLU A 24 -6.24 -5.95 35.25
CA GLU A 24 -5.07 -6.82 35.43
C GLU A 24 -3.77 -6.08 35.12
N LEU A 25 -3.84 -4.95 34.40
CA LEU A 25 -2.73 -4.02 34.16
C LEU A 25 -2.88 -2.66 34.86
N GLY A 26 -3.83 -2.55 35.80
CA GLY A 26 -3.99 -1.38 36.65
C GLY A 26 -4.80 -0.22 36.05
N ASN A 27 -5.58 -0.43 34.99
CA ASN A 27 -6.47 0.59 34.41
C ASN A 27 -5.78 1.95 34.15
N TRP A 28 -4.62 1.92 33.49
CA TRP A 28 -3.78 3.09 33.21
C TRP A 28 -3.27 3.85 34.46
N ASN A 29 -3.43 3.30 35.67
CA ASN A 29 -2.82 3.83 36.88
C ASN A 29 -1.43 3.21 37.08
N PRO A 30 -0.33 3.98 36.99
CA PRO A 30 1.02 3.44 37.12
C PRO A 30 1.30 2.81 38.49
N MET A 31 0.63 3.31 39.54
CA MET A 31 0.76 2.74 40.90
C MET A 31 0.13 1.35 41.02
N GLN A 32 -0.73 0.97 40.07
CA GLN A 32 -1.37 -0.34 39.98
C GLN A 32 -0.83 -1.19 38.83
N ALA A 33 0.16 -0.67 38.08
CA ALA A 33 0.81 -1.37 36.99
C ALA A 33 1.50 -2.64 37.48
N LYS A 34 1.74 -3.57 36.55
CA LYS A 34 2.38 -4.85 36.90
C LYS A 34 3.86 -4.77 36.61
N ARG A 35 4.67 -5.00 37.65
CA ARG A 35 6.11 -5.23 37.51
C ARG A 35 6.34 -6.56 36.79
N MET A 36 7.20 -6.55 35.78
CA MET A 36 7.58 -7.75 35.04
C MET A 36 8.71 -8.48 35.76
N GLN A 37 8.81 -9.79 35.55
CA GLN A 37 9.89 -10.61 36.06
C GLN A 37 11.11 -10.51 35.13
N TRP A 38 12.26 -10.14 35.69
CA TRP A 38 13.52 -10.22 34.95
C TRP A 38 13.93 -11.67 34.71
N CYS A 39 14.47 -11.93 33.53
CA CYS A 39 15.01 -13.20 33.05
C CYS A 39 16.34 -12.94 32.33
N GLU A 40 17.13 -14.00 32.14
CA GLU A 40 18.45 -13.93 31.52
C GLU A 40 18.43 -13.21 30.15
N GLY A 41 19.46 -12.41 29.90
CA GLY A 41 19.60 -11.65 28.64
C GLY A 41 18.78 -10.36 28.57
N ASP A 42 18.53 -9.72 29.73
CA ASP A 42 17.73 -8.50 29.86
C ASP A 42 16.31 -8.63 29.32
N THR A 43 15.74 -9.82 29.51
CA THR A 43 14.38 -10.15 29.09
C THR A 43 13.44 -10.01 30.26
N TRP A 44 12.37 -9.24 30.09
CA TRP A 44 11.33 -9.04 31.09
C TRP A 44 10.07 -9.78 30.64
N MET A 45 9.48 -10.57 31.54
CA MET A 45 8.31 -11.39 31.25
C MET A 45 7.15 -11.14 32.23
N LEU A 46 5.93 -11.18 31.71
CA LEU A 46 4.72 -11.21 32.53
C LEU A 46 3.64 -12.04 31.84
N THR A 47 3.03 -12.97 32.58
CA THR A 47 1.81 -13.65 32.14
C THR A 47 0.62 -13.11 32.92
N VAL A 48 -0.41 -12.69 32.21
CA VAL A 48 -1.69 -12.25 32.78
C VAL A 48 -2.80 -13.16 32.26
N ASP A 49 -3.77 -13.43 33.12
CA ASP A 49 -4.99 -14.11 32.71
C ASP A 49 -6.11 -13.09 32.51
N ILE A 50 -6.67 -13.06 31.31
CA ILE A 50 -7.72 -12.12 30.89
C ILE A 50 -8.84 -12.98 30.32
N SER A 51 -10.08 -12.68 30.69
CA SER A 51 -11.23 -13.41 30.17
C SER A 51 -11.37 -13.18 28.66
N LEU A 52 -11.68 -14.25 27.93
CA LEU A 52 -11.87 -14.18 26.47
C LEU A 52 -13.01 -13.23 26.09
N THR A 53 -14.09 -13.21 26.89
CA THR A 53 -15.22 -12.30 26.67
C THR A 53 -14.80 -10.84 26.73
N ALA A 54 -13.93 -10.47 27.68
CA ALA A 54 -13.48 -9.08 27.77
C ALA A 54 -12.54 -8.69 26.62
N LEU A 55 -11.79 -9.65 26.05
CA LEU A 55 -10.98 -9.45 24.84
C LEU A 55 -11.82 -9.37 23.55
N GLU A 56 -13.08 -9.83 23.58
CA GLU A 56 -14.03 -9.67 22.47
C GLU A 56 -14.74 -8.30 22.50
N GLU A 57 -14.95 -7.75 23.70
CA GLU A 57 -15.68 -6.49 23.90
C GLU A 57 -14.85 -5.25 23.58
N GLN A 58 -13.54 -5.30 23.81
CA GLN A 58 -12.65 -4.15 23.58
C GLN A 58 -11.22 -4.58 23.24
N ASP A 59 -10.48 -3.65 22.65
CA ASP A 59 -9.05 -3.81 22.38
C ASP A 59 -8.24 -3.86 23.67
N PHE A 60 -7.25 -4.77 23.72
CA PHE A 60 -6.29 -4.82 24.82
C PHE A 60 -5.16 -3.81 24.57
N GLU A 61 -5.24 -2.66 25.22
CA GLU A 61 -4.24 -1.61 25.14
C GLU A 61 -3.27 -1.65 26.33
N TYR A 62 -1.99 -1.49 26.04
CA TYR A 62 -0.96 -1.46 27.06
C TYR A 62 0.24 -0.64 26.63
N LYS A 63 1.09 -0.32 27.59
CA LYS A 63 2.33 0.41 27.37
C LYS A 63 3.33 0.03 28.45
N TYR A 64 4.60 -0.04 28.07
CA TYR A 64 5.69 -0.29 29.01
C TYR A 64 6.25 1.01 29.57
N PHE A 65 6.71 0.93 30.81
CA PHE A 65 7.57 1.94 31.41
C PHE A 65 8.61 1.25 32.29
N PHE A 66 9.73 1.92 32.55
CA PHE A 66 10.62 1.50 33.63
C PHE A 66 10.63 2.54 34.75
N SER A 67 10.99 2.07 35.93
CA SER A 67 10.89 2.80 37.19
C SER A 67 11.69 2.09 38.28
N GLU A 68 11.81 2.67 39.46
CA GLU A 68 12.43 2.02 40.62
C GLU A 68 11.76 0.68 40.96
N PHE A 69 12.56 -0.30 41.37
CA PHE A 69 12.13 -1.69 41.56
C PHE A 69 11.04 -1.85 42.64
N ASP A 70 11.17 -1.17 43.78
CA ASP A 70 10.30 -1.39 44.94
C ASP A 70 8.89 -0.81 44.72
N SER A 71 8.80 0.36 44.12
CA SER A 71 7.54 1.03 43.82
C SER A 71 7.71 2.02 42.67
N PRO A 72 6.70 2.17 41.80
CA PRO A 72 6.75 3.15 40.73
C PRO A 72 7.04 4.58 41.22
N SER A 73 8.21 5.10 40.87
CA SER A 73 8.69 6.47 41.04
C SER A 73 9.60 6.84 39.84
N ASN A 74 9.75 8.12 39.50
CA ASN A 74 10.60 8.52 38.36
C ASN A 74 10.27 7.77 37.05
N ILE A 75 8.97 7.67 36.71
CA ILE A 75 8.48 6.82 35.63
C ILE A 75 8.93 7.29 34.25
N GLU A 76 9.55 6.40 33.48
CA GLU A 76 9.91 6.61 32.08
C GLU A 76 9.13 5.70 31.14
N TRP A 77 8.18 6.27 30.41
CA TRP A 77 7.36 5.54 29.43
C TRP A 77 8.10 5.29 28.13
N GLU A 78 7.76 4.18 27.48
CA GLU A 78 8.12 4.02 26.07
C GLU A 78 7.48 5.12 25.21
N MET A 79 8.07 5.35 24.04
CA MET A 79 7.63 6.35 23.10
C MET A 79 6.57 5.80 22.14
N GLY A 80 5.84 6.72 21.51
CA GLY A 80 4.84 6.39 20.51
C GLY A 80 3.46 6.00 21.07
N PRO A 81 2.55 5.55 20.17
CA PRO A 81 1.18 5.18 20.51
C PRO A 81 1.13 4.01 21.49
N ASN A 82 -0.02 3.81 22.14
CA ASN A 82 -0.27 2.61 22.95
C ASN A 82 -0.10 1.36 22.08
N ARG A 83 0.39 0.28 22.68
CA ARG A 83 0.41 -1.02 22.02
C ARG A 83 -0.98 -1.62 22.13
N ILE A 84 -1.40 -2.30 21.06
CA ILE A 84 -2.71 -2.92 20.97
C ILE A 84 -2.55 -4.39 20.60
N VAL A 85 -3.29 -5.25 21.31
CA VAL A 85 -3.41 -6.68 21.01
C VAL A 85 -4.89 -7.01 20.79
N ARG A 86 -5.18 -7.67 19.67
CA ARG A 86 -6.48 -8.26 19.34
C ARG A 86 -6.35 -9.76 19.15
N THR A 87 -6.81 -10.54 20.12
CA THR A 87 -6.74 -12.01 20.07
C THR A 87 -7.76 -12.65 21.00
N THR A 88 -8.26 -13.81 20.62
CA THR A 88 -9.04 -14.72 21.47
C THR A 88 -8.26 -16.00 21.80
N GLU A 89 -6.96 -16.01 21.48
CA GLU A 89 -6.06 -17.15 21.67
C GLU A 89 -5.05 -16.84 22.78
N ASN A 90 -4.55 -17.90 23.42
CA ASN A 90 -3.37 -17.76 24.27
C ASN A 90 -2.15 -17.53 23.38
N ILE A 91 -1.49 -16.38 23.53
CA ILE A 91 -0.34 -16.00 22.70
C ILE A 91 0.83 -15.47 23.54
N ILE A 92 2.03 -15.61 22.98
CA ILE A 92 3.24 -14.95 23.46
C ILE A 92 3.48 -13.71 22.60
N ILE A 93 3.64 -12.57 23.26
CA ILE A 93 3.80 -11.25 22.67
C ILE A 93 5.23 -10.80 22.97
N THR A 94 6.10 -10.90 21.97
CA THR A 94 7.49 -10.40 22.08
C THR A 94 7.57 -8.97 21.55
N ASP A 95 7.83 -8.01 22.41
CA ASP A 95 7.97 -6.60 22.10
C ASP A 95 9.43 -6.14 22.15
N ILE A 96 9.68 -5.01 21.50
CA ILE A 96 10.96 -4.32 21.51
C ILE A 96 10.68 -2.86 21.88
N TRP A 97 11.45 -2.32 22.82
CA TRP A 97 11.28 -0.95 23.33
C TRP A 97 11.24 0.07 22.18
N ASN A 98 10.27 0.98 22.20
CA ASN A 98 10.04 2.00 21.16
C ASN A 98 9.80 1.48 19.73
N HIS A 99 9.69 0.17 19.54
CA HIS A 99 9.42 -0.40 18.22
C HIS A 99 7.97 -0.84 18.09
N ARG A 100 7.39 -0.64 16.90
CA ARG A 100 6.04 -1.08 16.54
C ARG A 100 6.10 -2.05 15.36
N LYS A 101 5.34 -3.13 15.48
CA LYS A 101 5.20 -4.14 14.43
C LYS A 101 4.16 -3.68 13.44
N ILE A 102 4.53 -3.65 12.17
CA ILE A 102 3.63 -3.24 11.09
C ILE A 102 3.51 -4.39 10.10
N LEU A 103 2.27 -4.72 9.74
CA LEU A 103 1.91 -5.69 8.73
C LEU A 103 1.34 -4.95 7.51
N PHE A 104 2.18 -4.78 6.49
CA PHE A 104 1.70 -4.38 5.18
C PHE A 104 1.07 -5.59 4.52
N GLN A 105 -0.15 -5.46 4.01
CA GLN A 105 -0.81 -6.54 3.30
C GLN A 105 -1.73 -6.06 2.18
N CYS A 106 -1.95 -6.96 1.23
CA CYS A 106 -2.86 -6.71 0.13
C CYS A 106 -3.48 -8.00 -0.41
N TYR A 107 -4.71 -7.89 -0.91
CA TYR A 107 -5.39 -8.97 -1.59
C TYR A 107 -4.71 -9.27 -2.94
N ASN A 108 -4.26 -10.51 -3.13
CA ASN A 108 -3.56 -11.01 -4.30
C ASN A 108 -3.87 -12.51 -4.52
N PRO A 109 -5.12 -12.86 -4.90
CA PRO A 109 -5.53 -14.25 -5.14
C PRO A 109 -4.85 -14.88 -6.36
N LYS A 110 -4.36 -14.04 -7.28
CA LYS A 110 -3.61 -14.48 -8.46
C LYS A 110 -2.13 -14.72 -8.17
N LYS A 111 -1.67 -14.49 -6.94
CA LYS A 111 -0.31 -14.77 -6.47
C LYS A 111 0.77 -14.12 -7.36
N TYR A 112 0.53 -12.90 -7.80
CA TYR A 112 1.55 -12.12 -8.52
C TYR A 112 2.74 -11.81 -7.61
N ALA A 113 3.92 -11.59 -8.20
CA ALA A 113 5.08 -11.18 -7.43
C ALA A 113 4.87 -9.75 -6.91
N MET A 114 4.65 -9.63 -5.60
CA MET A 114 4.41 -8.36 -4.92
C MET A 114 5.68 -7.86 -4.25
N PHE A 115 5.89 -6.55 -4.31
CA PHE A 115 6.97 -5.87 -3.62
C PHE A 115 6.45 -4.59 -2.98
N ILE A 116 7.19 -4.06 -2.02
CA ILE A 116 6.93 -2.76 -1.40
C ILE A 116 8.24 -1.98 -1.32
N SER A 117 8.17 -0.67 -1.48
CA SER A 117 9.28 0.23 -1.17
C SER A 117 8.78 1.37 -0.29
N GLY A 118 9.67 1.98 0.47
CA GLY A 118 9.29 3.03 1.41
C GLY A 118 10.47 3.70 2.07
N SER A 119 10.17 4.73 2.85
CA SER A 119 11.13 5.54 3.60
C SER A 119 11.86 4.77 4.71
N SER A 120 11.18 3.79 5.32
CA SER A 120 11.75 2.97 6.39
C SER A 120 12.93 2.12 5.90
N TYR A 121 13.89 1.82 6.79
CA TYR A 121 15.01 0.92 6.48
C TYR A 121 14.53 -0.45 5.99
N ASP A 122 13.55 -1.03 6.68
CA ASP A 122 12.93 -2.32 6.34
C ASP A 122 12.15 -2.28 5.03
N LEU A 123 11.80 -1.08 4.54
CA LEU A 123 11.17 -0.83 3.25
C LEU A 123 12.17 -0.40 2.16
N GLY A 124 13.47 -0.48 2.45
CA GLY A 124 14.54 -0.24 1.48
C GLY A 124 14.87 1.23 1.20
N MET A 125 14.36 2.17 2.00
CA MET A 125 14.63 3.62 1.90
C MET A 125 14.43 4.20 0.49
N PHE A 126 13.46 3.68 -0.28
CA PHE A 126 13.25 3.95 -1.71
C PHE A 126 14.45 3.64 -2.65
N LYS A 127 15.53 3.04 -2.14
CA LYS A 127 16.70 2.61 -2.93
C LYS A 127 16.51 1.21 -3.53
N ARG A 128 15.65 0.40 -2.91
CA ARG A 128 15.34 -0.96 -3.37
C ARG A 128 13.90 -1.34 -3.03
N ARG A 129 13.38 -2.33 -3.73
CA ARG A 129 12.08 -2.94 -3.44
C ARG A 129 12.26 -4.19 -2.60
N ILE A 130 11.35 -4.39 -1.66
CA ILE A 130 11.35 -5.51 -0.73
C ILE A 130 10.25 -6.47 -1.16
N SER A 131 10.60 -7.73 -1.40
CA SER A 131 9.63 -8.75 -1.82
C SER A 131 8.68 -9.07 -0.67
N MET A 132 7.39 -9.17 -1.01
CA MET A 132 6.35 -9.57 -0.08
C MET A 132 6.15 -11.09 -0.11
N LYS A 133 5.87 -11.67 1.06
CA LYS A 133 5.52 -13.09 1.19
C LYS A 133 4.07 -13.31 0.75
N GLN A 134 3.76 -14.51 0.26
CA GLN A 134 2.38 -14.91 -0.06
C GLN A 134 1.87 -15.92 0.98
N LYS A 135 0.64 -15.71 1.48
CA LYS A 135 -0.14 -16.72 2.21
C LYS A 135 -1.57 -16.69 1.69
N GLU A 136 -2.04 -17.83 1.18
CA GLU A 136 -3.37 -17.95 0.56
C GLU A 136 -3.56 -16.88 -0.53
N ASP A 137 -4.56 -16.01 -0.37
CA ASP A 137 -4.89 -14.91 -1.28
C ASP A 137 -4.31 -13.57 -0.83
N ILE A 138 -3.39 -13.55 0.14
CA ILE A 138 -2.82 -12.32 0.70
C ILE A 138 -1.31 -12.29 0.47
N SER A 139 -0.82 -11.19 -0.11
CA SER A 139 0.60 -10.85 -0.03
C SER A 139 0.84 -9.94 1.16
N TYR A 140 1.91 -10.19 1.91
CA TYR A 140 2.21 -9.44 3.13
C TYR A 140 3.71 -9.24 3.36
N LEU A 141 4.05 -8.17 4.08
CA LEU A 141 5.36 -7.91 4.65
C LEU A 141 5.20 -7.47 6.10
N ARG A 142 5.97 -8.08 7.00
CA ARG A 142 6.08 -7.65 8.40
C ARG A 142 7.36 -6.86 8.55
N ILE A 143 7.27 -5.69 9.14
CA ILE A 143 8.42 -4.85 9.46
C ILE A 143 8.36 -4.42 10.92
N LEU A 144 9.50 -3.96 11.42
CA LEU A 144 9.61 -3.41 12.76
C LEU A 144 10.13 -1.98 12.66
N VAL A 145 9.40 -1.03 13.24
CA VAL A 145 9.71 0.39 13.08
C VAL A 145 10.01 1.04 14.42
N ASN A 146 11.15 1.76 14.49
CA ASN A 146 11.49 2.62 15.61
C ASN A 146 10.70 3.93 15.53
N VAL A 147 9.78 4.15 16.48
CA VAL A 147 8.88 5.32 16.48
C VAL A 147 9.59 6.65 16.74
N LEU A 148 10.82 6.63 17.25
CA LEU A 148 11.63 7.84 17.45
C LEU A 148 12.20 8.36 16.13
N GLU A 149 12.63 7.44 15.27
CA GLU A 149 13.29 7.74 13.99
C GLU A 149 12.27 7.90 12.86
N GLU A 150 11.18 7.13 12.90
CA GLU A 150 10.22 6.99 11.80
C GLU A 150 8.80 7.32 12.27
N ARG A 151 8.54 8.60 12.54
CA ARG A 151 7.20 9.09 12.92
C ARG A 151 6.17 8.98 11.80
N GLU A 152 6.66 9.06 10.57
CA GLU A 152 5.86 9.01 9.35
C GLU A 152 6.55 8.08 8.35
N ILE A 153 5.81 7.09 7.86
CA ILE A 153 6.32 6.13 6.89
C ILE A 153 5.63 6.38 5.56
N ARG A 154 6.40 6.82 4.56
CA ARG A 154 5.95 6.85 3.16
C ARG A 154 6.27 5.54 2.47
N TYR A 155 5.34 5.02 1.67
CA TYR A 155 5.48 3.71 1.02
C TYR A 155 4.68 3.58 -0.28
N GLN A 156 5.06 2.60 -1.10
CA GLN A 156 4.40 2.21 -2.36
C GLN A 156 4.42 0.70 -2.55
N PHE A 157 3.30 0.13 -2.99
CA PHE A 157 3.22 -1.25 -3.42
C PHE A 157 3.57 -1.38 -4.90
N HIS A 158 4.18 -2.51 -5.26
CA HIS A 158 4.57 -2.84 -6.62
C HIS A 158 4.10 -4.25 -6.97
N LEU A 159 3.51 -4.40 -8.15
CA LEU A 159 3.08 -5.69 -8.67
C LEU A 159 3.88 -5.99 -9.94
N ILE A 160 4.58 -7.12 -9.95
CA ILE A 160 5.31 -7.63 -11.11
C ILE A 160 4.56 -8.84 -11.66
N ASN A 161 4.07 -8.70 -12.89
CA ASN A 161 3.57 -9.79 -13.72
C ASN A 161 4.26 -9.74 -15.10
N LYS A 162 3.54 -9.84 -16.22
CA LYS A 162 4.06 -9.51 -17.57
C LYS A 162 4.44 -8.02 -17.73
N ARG A 163 3.95 -7.17 -16.83
CA ARG A 163 4.23 -5.73 -16.71
C ARG A 163 4.49 -5.39 -15.24
N HIS A 164 5.08 -4.23 -15.01
CA HIS A 164 5.34 -3.70 -13.68
C HIS A 164 4.35 -2.58 -13.35
N TYR A 165 3.69 -2.69 -12.19
CA TYR A 165 2.71 -1.72 -11.69
C TYR A 165 3.17 -1.18 -10.34
N THR A 166 2.80 0.06 -10.02
CA THR A 166 3.16 0.72 -8.76
C THR A 166 1.99 1.57 -8.27
N SER A 167 1.67 1.48 -6.98
CA SER A 167 0.64 2.30 -6.34
C SER A 167 1.08 3.77 -6.24
N PRO A 168 0.16 4.72 -6.02
CA PRO A 168 0.52 6.06 -5.55
C PRO A 168 1.37 6.00 -4.27
N LEU A 169 2.13 7.06 -4.03
CA LEU A 169 2.85 7.26 -2.77
C LEU A 169 1.85 7.44 -1.64
N GLN A 170 1.84 6.51 -0.70
CA GLN A 170 1.01 6.53 0.49
C GLN A 170 1.83 6.94 1.70
N GLN A 171 1.14 7.39 2.75
CA GLN A 171 1.72 7.85 3.99
C GLN A 171 1.01 7.18 5.16
N LEU A 172 1.78 6.68 6.11
CA LEU A 172 1.31 6.10 7.37
C LEU A 172 1.83 6.95 8.53
N THR A 173 0.90 7.42 9.35
CA THR A 173 1.19 8.05 10.64
C THR A 173 0.85 7.04 11.74
N LEU A 174 1.79 6.82 12.66
CA LEU A 174 1.59 5.89 13.76
C LEU A 174 0.72 6.54 14.85
N THR A 175 -0.56 6.15 14.91
CA THR A 175 -1.53 6.64 15.90
C THR A 175 -2.29 5.47 16.55
N ASN A 176 -2.98 5.73 17.66
CA ASN A 176 -3.84 4.74 18.34
C ASN A 176 -5.09 4.37 17.51
N THR A 177 -5.47 5.18 16.52
CA THR A 177 -6.73 5.00 15.76
C THR A 177 -6.62 4.01 14.61
N ASN A 178 -5.43 3.48 14.34
CA ASN A 178 -5.22 2.58 13.21
C ASN A 178 -5.74 1.16 13.48
N GLY A 179 -5.99 0.39 12.43
CA GLY A 179 -6.45 -1.00 12.56
C GLY A 179 -5.34 -1.98 13.00
N TYR A 180 -5.65 -2.91 13.89
CA TYR A 180 -4.73 -3.94 14.36
C TYR A 180 -5.22 -5.36 14.07
N TYR A 181 -4.28 -6.29 13.91
CA TYR A 181 -4.51 -7.74 13.88
C TYR A 181 -3.44 -8.44 14.70
N LYS A 182 -3.85 -9.22 15.71
CA LYS A 182 -2.95 -9.69 16.77
C LYS A 182 -2.26 -8.47 17.38
N ASN A 183 -0.93 -8.42 17.34
CA ASN A 183 -0.12 -7.29 17.82
C ASN A 183 0.55 -6.51 16.67
N TYR A 184 0.00 -6.57 15.46
CA TYR A 184 0.49 -5.82 14.30
C TYR A 184 -0.45 -4.69 13.96
N LEU A 185 0.11 -3.50 13.75
CA LEU A 185 -0.55 -2.43 13.03
C LEU A 185 -0.73 -2.88 11.58
N VAL A 186 -1.96 -2.96 11.10
CA VAL A 186 -2.26 -3.46 9.76
C VAL A 186 -2.40 -2.31 8.79
N VAL A 187 -1.64 -2.40 7.69
CA VAL A 187 -1.70 -1.45 6.59
C VAL A 187 -2.16 -2.19 5.35
N PHE A 188 -3.36 -1.88 4.89
CA PHE A 188 -3.90 -2.44 3.68
C PHE A 188 -3.53 -1.58 2.47
N CYS A 189 -3.09 -2.22 1.40
CA CYS A 189 -3.13 -1.56 0.10
C CYS A 189 -4.59 -1.48 -0.36
N GLU A 190 -5.23 -0.35 -0.13
CA GLU A 190 -6.47 -0.02 -0.84
C GLU A 190 -6.16 0.29 -2.30
N GLY A 191 -7.07 -0.08 -3.20
CA GLY A 191 -6.97 0.35 -4.60
C GLY A 191 -6.01 -0.46 -5.49
N LEU A 192 -5.53 -1.65 -5.11
CA LEU A 192 -4.93 -2.58 -6.09
C LEU A 192 -5.90 -2.91 -7.24
N GLU A 193 -7.21 -2.88 -6.97
CA GLU A 193 -8.25 -2.98 -7.99
C GLU A 193 -8.35 -1.70 -8.87
N GLN A 194 -7.91 -0.55 -8.35
CA GLN A 194 -7.84 0.76 -9.01
C GLN A 194 -6.50 1.00 -9.74
N ILE A 195 -5.46 0.20 -9.49
CA ILE A 195 -4.15 0.19 -10.20
C ILE A 195 -4.28 -0.07 -11.72
N LYS A 196 -5.50 -0.27 -12.23
CA LYS A 196 -5.84 -0.26 -13.67
C LYS A 196 -5.54 1.08 -14.39
N ARG A 197 -5.21 2.17 -13.69
CA ARG A 197 -5.03 3.51 -14.28
C ARG A 197 -3.55 3.92 -14.44
N SER A 198 -2.81 3.23 -15.30
CA SER A 198 -1.43 3.61 -15.65
C SER A 198 -1.34 4.11 -17.09
N ILE A 199 -0.56 5.16 -17.32
CA ILE A 199 -0.16 5.64 -18.65
C ILE A 199 1.12 4.88 -19.03
N TYR A 200 1.08 4.18 -20.15
CA TYR A 200 2.16 3.37 -20.71
C TYR A 200 2.70 4.06 -21.95
N GLN A 201 3.97 4.45 -21.95
CA GLN A 201 4.61 4.88 -23.19
C GLN A 201 4.93 3.63 -24.04
N LEU A 202 4.29 3.50 -25.21
CA LEU A 202 4.52 2.41 -26.16
C LEU A 202 5.75 2.70 -27.03
N ASP A 203 5.94 3.96 -27.39
CA ASP A 203 7.14 4.49 -28.04
C ASP A 203 7.26 6.02 -27.86
N LYS A 204 8.13 6.67 -28.64
CA LYS A 204 8.33 8.12 -28.60
C LYS A 204 7.09 8.95 -29.02
N HIS A 205 6.09 8.34 -29.67
CA HIS A 205 4.92 9.02 -30.24
C HIS A 205 3.58 8.60 -29.61
N ILE A 206 3.52 7.48 -28.90
CA ILE A 206 2.26 6.89 -28.45
C ILE A 206 2.35 6.51 -26.98
N CYS A 207 1.45 7.08 -26.19
CA CYS A 207 1.15 6.66 -24.83
C CYS A 207 -0.21 5.95 -24.81
N TYR A 208 -0.41 5.03 -23.88
CA TYR A 208 -1.63 4.24 -23.74
C TYR A 208 -2.11 4.23 -22.30
N GLY A 209 -3.41 4.29 -22.04
CA GLY A 209 -3.91 4.12 -20.68
C GLY A 209 -5.43 4.07 -20.60
N TYR A 210 -5.93 4.45 -19.44
CA TYR A 210 -7.36 4.49 -19.13
C TYR A 210 -8.06 5.70 -19.75
N VAL A 211 -9.38 5.62 -19.96
CA VAL A 211 -10.18 6.76 -20.41
C VAL A 211 -10.26 7.80 -19.28
N PRO A 212 -9.79 9.05 -19.47
CA PRO A 212 -9.80 10.05 -18.42
C PRO A 212 -11.24 10.44 -18.08
N ALA A 213 -11.60 10.39 -16.80
CA ALA A 213 -12.98 10.54 -16.34
C ALA A 213 -13.20 11.80 -15.48
N ASN A 214 -12.16 12.29 -14.81
CA ASN A 214 -12.24 13.45 -13.92
C ASN A 214 -11.11 14.45 -14.16
N GLN A 215 -11.19 15.65 -13.56
CA GLN A 215 -10.21 16.71 -13.75
C GLN A 215 -8.78 16.30 -13.35
N ASN A 216 -8.62 15.42 -12.35
CA ASN A 216 -7.31 14.93 -11.93
C ASN A 216 -6.64 14.06 -13.00
N ASP A 217 -7.43 13.29 -13.76
CA ASP A 217 -6.95 12.51 -14.90
C ASP A 217 -6.42 13.43 -16.01
N PHE A 218 -7.19 14.48 -16.36
CA PHE A 218 -6.76 15.48 -17.34
C PHE A 218 -5.52 16.25 -16.85
N ASN A 219 -5.45 16.64 -15.58
CA ASN A 219 -4.27 17.28 -15.01
C ASN A 219 -3.02 16.37 -15.09
N SER A 220 -3.19 15.06 -14.92
CA SER A 220 -2.11 14.08 -15.02
C SER A 220 -1.60 13.94 -16.46
N LEU A 221 -2.51 13.90 -17.44
CA LEU A 221 -2.15 13.89 -18.86
C LEU A 221 -1.44 15.19 -19.27
N LYS A 222 -1.90 16.35 -18.79
CA LYS A 222 -1.28 17.66 -19.04
C LYS A 222 0.16 17.71 -18.54
N LYS A 223 0.42 17.22 -17.32
CA LYS A 223 1.78 17.11 -16.76
C LYS A 223 2.71 16.22 -17.58
N ALA A 224 2.15 15.23 -18.26
CA ALA A 224 2.88 14.33 -19.15
C ALA A 224 2.97 14.84 -20.60
N ASN A 225 2.54 16.08 -20.88
CA ASN A 225 2.43 16.66 -22.22
C ASN A 225 1.56 15.85 -23.20
N LEU A 226 0.55 15.14 -22.69
CA LEU A 226 -0.35 14.29 -23.47
C LEU A 226 -1.67 14.99 -23.77
N ASN A 227 -1.64 15.95 -24.69
CA ASN A 227 -2.78 16.85 -24.93
C ASN A 227 -3.73 16.34 -26.04
N THR A 228 -3.36 15.26 -26.73
CA THR A 228 -4.17 14.65 -27.78
C THR A 228 -4.63 13.26 -27.35
N ILE A 229 -5.92 13.11 -27.11
CA ILE A 229 -6.53 11.88 -26.59
C ILE A 229 -7.30 11.20 -27.72
N ILE A 230 -7.09 9.90 -27.90
CA ILE A 230 -7.82 9.05 -28.83
C ILE A 230 -8.51 7.96 -28.02
N GLU A 231 -9.82 8.10 -27.85
CA GLU A 231 -10.67 7.12 -27.18
C GLU A 231 -11.29 6.18 -28.21
N PHE A 232 -11.01 4.89 -28.07
CA PHE A 232 -11.65 3.84 -28.85
C PHE A 232 -12.91 3.34 -28.16
N GLN A 233 -14.04 3.44 -28.84
CA GLN A 233 -15.36 3.00 -28.37
C GLN A 233 -15.91 1.85 -29.22
N ASN A 234 -16.85 1.09 -28.65
CA ASN A 234 -17.53 -0.03 -29.32
C ASN A 234 -19.03 0.07 -29.05
N SER A 235 -19.67 1.02 -29.73
CA SER A 235 -21.10 1.32 -29.54
C SER A 235 -21.77 1.37 -30.92
N GLN A 236 -22.71 0.47 -31.19
CA GLN A 236 -23.39 0.44 -32.49
C GLN A 236 -24.14 1.78 -32.71
N GLY A 237 -23.93 2.42 -33.86
CA GLY A 237 -24.64 3.64 -34.26
C GLY A 237 -23.94 4.99 -33.98
N LEU A 238 -22.74 5.02 -33.40
CA LEU A 238 -22.00 6.27 -33.13
C LEU A 238 -20.94 6.57 -34.20
N SER A 239 -20.93 7.80 -34.74
CA SER A 239 -19.88 8.27 -35.67
C SER A 239 -18.62 8.69 -34.91
N SER A 240 -17.45 8.52 -35.53
CA SER A 240 -16.21 9.07 -35.01
C SER A 240 -16.27 10.60 -35.03
N ASN A 241 -16.03 11.24 -33.88
CA ASN A 241 -16.15 12.69 -33.71
C ASN A 241 -14.91 13.25 -33.02
N SER A 242 -14.58 14.51 -33.28
CA SER A 242 -13.52 15.25 -32.59
C SER A 242 -14.11 16.40 -31.78
N ILE A 243 -13.76 16.48 -30.50
CA ILE A 243 -14.19 17.54 -29.60
C ILE A 243 -12.94 18.21 -29.02
N LYS A 244 -12.90 19.54 -29.05
CA LYS A 244 -11.94 20.29 -28.23
C LYS A 244 -12.54 20.44 -26.84
N LYS A 245 -11.83 19.93 -25.82
CA LYS A 245 -12.19 20.10 -24.42
C LYS A 245 -11.03 20.81 -23.74
N ASP A 246 -11.22 22.09 -23.43
CA ASP A 246 -10.17 22.97 -22.89
C ASP A 246 -8.90 22.93 -23.78
N ASP A 247 -7.74 22.60 -23.19
CA ASP A 247 -6.45 22.45 -23.86
C ASP A 247 -6.28 21.09 -24.57
N PHE A 248 -7.25 20.18 -24.47
CA PHE A 248 -7.17 18.83 -25.03
C PHE A 248 -7.89 18.72 -26.37
N THR A 249 -7.26 18.04 -27.32
CA THR A 249 -7.91 17.56 -28.54
C THR A 249 -8.34 16.12 -28.32
N TYR A 250 -9.65 15.87 -28.24
CA TYR A 250 -10.22 14.57 -27.92
C TYR A 250 -10.89 13.96 -29.16
N PHE A 251 -10.40 12.81 -29.60
CA PHE A 251 -10.95 12.05 -30.72
C PHE A 251 -11.63 10.78 -30.22
N THR A 252 -12.90 10.61 -30.55
CA THR A 252 -13.61 9.35 -30.33
C THR A 252 -13.65 8.57 -31.62
N VAL A 253 -13.16 7.33 -31.59
CA VAL A 253 -13.10 6.43 -32.76
C VAL A 253 -13.92 5.18 -32.47
N ASN A 254 -14.97 4.96 -33.26
CA ASN A 254 -15.81 3.77 -33.13
C ASN A 254 -15.22 2.57 -33.91
N ILE A 255 -15.21 1.38 -33.28
CA ILE A 255 -14.66 0.14 -33.86
C ILE A 255 -15.74 -0.93 -34.13
N CYS A 256 -17.04 -0.59 -34.10
CA CYS A 256 -18.08 -1.58 -34.35
C CYS A 256 -17.92 -2.30 -35.70
N GLY A 257 -17.68 -3.61 -35.64
CA GLY A 257 -18.20 -4.61 -36.58
C GLY A 257 -17.54 -4.79 -37.93
N ASN A 258 -16.72 -3.88 -38.46
CA ASN A 258 -16.16 -4.10 -39.80
C ASN A 258 -14.85 -4.90 -39.75
N GLN A 259 -14.98 -6.22 -39.94
CA GLN A 259 -13.88 -7.16 -40.18
C GLN A 259 -13.25 -7.02 -41.58
N ASP A 260 -13.44 -5.89 -42.27
CA ASP A 260 -12.87 -5.67 -43.59
C ASP A 260 -11.36 -5.37 -43.48
N GLN A 261 -10.55 -6.02 -44.33
CA GLN A 261 -9.10 -5.79 -44.37
C GLN A 261 -8.72 -4.30 -44.55
N ASN A 262 -9.57 -3.51 -45.22
CA ASN A 262 -9.39 -2.07 -45.43
C ASN A 262 -9.59 -1.22 -44.16
N TYR A 263 -10.20 -1.75 -43.10
CA TYR A 263 -10.36 -1.02 -41.84
C TYR A 263 -9.02 -0.78 -41.15
N PHE A 264 -8.19 -1.82 -41.06
CA PHE A 264 -6.88 -1.73 -40.40
C PHE A 264 -5.96 -0.74 -41.11
N GLN A 265 -6.01 -0.68 -42.44
CA GLN A 265 -5.20 0.27 -43.22
C GLN A 265 -5.69 1.72 -43.07
N ARG A 266 -7.01 1.95 -43.03
CA ARG A 266 -7.56 3.29 -42.74
C ARG A 266 -7.22 3.76 -41.33
N LEU A 267 -7.32 2.87 -40.35
CA LEU A 267 -6.94 3.16 -38.96
C LEU A 267 -5.44 3.47 -38.84
N TYR A 268 -4.60 2.70 -39.54
CA TYR A 268 -3.18 2.97 -39.63
C TYR A 268 -2.89 4.37 -40.18
N SER A 269 -3.43 4.71 -41.35
CA SER A 269 -3.24 6.03 -41.97
C SER A 269 -3.73 7.17 -41.08
N PHE A 270 -4.86 6.96 -40.38
CA PHE A 270 -5.39 7.95 -39.44
C PHE A 270 -4.44 8.20 -38.26
N ILE A 271 -3.93 7.15 -37.63
CA ILE A 271 -2.97 7.28 -36.52
C ILE A 271 -1.69 7.97 -36.99
N GLN A 272 -1.18 7.64 -38.17
CA GLN A 272 0.00 8.30 -38.75
C GLN A 272 -0.21 9.80 -38.95
N LEU A 273 -1.35 10.22 -39.49
CA LEU A 273 -1.69 11.63 -39.64
C LEU A 273 -1.74 12.36 -38.29
N LEU A 274 -2.28 11.70 -37.25
CA LEU A 274 -2.32 12.29 -35.91
C LEU A 274 -0.92 12.40 -35.30
N ILE A 275 -0.06 11.40 -35.46
CA ILE A 275 1.33 11.47 -34.99
C ILE A 275 2.08 12.59 -35.73
N GLN A 276 1.93 12.70 -37.04
CA GLN A 276 2.56 13.76 -37.83
C GLN A 276 2.11 15.15 -37.38
N LYS A 277 0.83 15.30 -37.02
CA LYS A 277 0.26 16.59 -36.61
C LYS A 277 0.53 16.96 -35.16
N TYR A 278 0.53 15.99 -34.24
CA TYR A 278 0.53 16.23 -32.80
C TYR A 278 1.78 15.71 -32.07
N ASN A 279 2.67 15.01 -32.77
CA ASN A 279 3.92 14.42 -32.29
C ASN A 279 3.75 13.30 -31.24
N ILE A 280 2.95 13.50 -30.18
CA ILE A 280 2.65 12.50 -29.15
C ILE A 280 1.14 12.41 -28.95
N ILE A 281 0.61 11.19 -28.99
CA ILE A 281 -0.81 10.89 -28.80
C ILE A 281 -1.04 9.94 -27.62
N TYR A 282 -2.15 10.12 -26.90
CA TYR A 282 -2.58 9.24 -25.82
C TYR A 282 -3.79 8.42 -26.25
N VAL A 283 -3.63 7.10 -26.29
CA VAL A 283 -4.65 6.15 -26.71
C VAL A 283 -5.32 5.51 -25.49
N CYS A 284 -6.65 5.48 -25.44
CA CYS A 284 -7.39 4.83 -24.37
C CYS A 284 -8.56 3.99 -24.89
N ASN A 285 -8.96 2.97 -24.13
CA ASN A 285 -10.04 2.05 -24.50
C ASN A 285 -10.65 1.39 -23.25
N ASN A 286 -11.92 1.01 -23.32
CA ASN A 286 -12.62 0.19 -22.32
C ASN A 286 -12.41 -1.34 -22.52
N SER A 287 -11.68 -1.79 -23.56
CA SER A 287 -11.52 -3.21 -23.89
C SER A 287 -10.08 -3.64 -24.29
N LEU A 288 -9.47 -4.50 -23.46
CA LEU A 288 -8.11 -5.06 -23.65
C LEU A 288 -7.94 -5.96 -24.89
N SER A 289 -9.01 -6.56 -25.42
CA SER A 289 -8.95 -7.42 -26.61
C SER A 289 -8.74 -6.61 -27.91
N HIS A 290 -9.17 -5.36 -27.93
CA HIS A 290 -9.01 -4.45 -29.07
C HIS A 290 -7.63 -3.78 -29.10
N LEU A 291 -7.01 -3.57 -27.92
CA LEU A 291 -5.63 -3.12 -27.81
C LEU A 291 -4.65 -4.05 -28.54
N ARG A 292 -4.89 -5.37 -28.51
CA ARG A 292 -4.04 -6.33 -29.27
C ARG A 292 -4.15 -6.14 -30.78
N LYS A 293 -5.34 -5.82 -31.30
CA LYS A 293 -5.55 -5.53 -32.73
C LYS A 293 -4.86 -4.23 -33.15
N TYR A 294 -4.90 -3.21 -32.28
CA TYR A 294 -4.16 -1.96 -32.46
C TYR A 294 -2.64 -2.19 -32.45
N LEU A 295 -2.14 -2.95 -31.48
CA LEU A 295 -0.71 -3.27 -31.36
C LEU A 295 -0.21 -4.13 -32.54
N GLN A 296 -1.06 -4.98 -33.14
CA GLN A 296 -0.75 -5.74 -34.36
C GLN A 296 -0.61 -4.85 -35.59
N VAL A 297 -1.44 -3.81 -35.73
CA VAL A 297 -1.26 -2.78 -36.76
C VAL A 297 0.00 -1.96 -36.48
N TYR A 298 0.22 -1.59 -35.23
CA TYR A 298 1.38 -0.82 -34.77
C TYR A 298 2.72 -1.55 -35.03
N GLN A 299 2.78 -2.86 -34.83
CA GLN A 299 3.97 -3.66 -35.17
C GLN A 299 4.32 -3.61 -36.67
N LYS A 300 3.33 -3.46 -37.57
CA LYS A 300 3.59 -3.28 -39.00
C LYS A 300 4.20 -1.91 -39.34
N ILE A 301 3.95 -0.90 -38.50
CA ILE A 301 4.48 0.47 -38.65
C ILE A 301 6.00 0.48 -38.43
N ILE A 302 6.44 -0.18 -37.35
CA ILE A 302 7.85 -0.30 -36.97
C ILE A 302 8.65 -1.07 -38.01
N ILE A 303 8.01 -2.04 -38.69
CA ILE A 303 8.66 -2.85 -39.74
C ILE A 303 8.77 -2.08 -41.08
N SER A 304 8.01 -0.99 -41.27
CA SER A 304 7.99 -0.19 -42.50
C SER A 304 8.78 1.13 -42.45
N GLN A 305 9.40 1.45 -41.32
CA GLN A 305 10.36 2.56 -41.15
C GLN A 305 11.78 2.01 -41.09
#